data_AF-A0A838DCS8-F1
#
_entry.id   AF-A0A838DCS8-F1
#
_cell.length_a   1.000
_cell.length_b   1.000
_cell.length_c   1.000
_cell.angle_alpha   90.00
_cell.angle_beta   90.00
_cell.angle_gamma   90.00
#
_symmetry.space_group_name_H-M   'P 1'
#
loop_
_entity.id
_entity.type
_entity.pdbx_description
1 polymer ?
#
loop_
_entity_poly.entity_id
_entity_poly.type
_entity_poly.pdbx_seq_one_letter_code
_entity_poly.pdbx_strand_id
1 'polypeptide(L)'
;MFTFIRNTALVGRQTLINSLAEATELIEIHEGLKDRTDSELPDLLQKFISGTPLRADEAPGKSKARNTGFHLWFAAAAARCGLKIDLTSPGDVGITWGEGRIAAECKRLLGARKVDGRISKGFRQLKRTYSGGTVASSLYGLLAITISKLYPLPLEVADEAELRERGEENFVRFVSEYQGSWKKRVTGREIALFLHWTSPVIVRKPYLVVVATDFRFIPLHSGSKAEDYYFRAIQDRFHRLVPTEPGASIYLP
;
A
#
# COMPACT_ATOMS: atom_id res chain seq x y z
N MET A 1 7.41 -15.24 39.74
CA MET A 1 8.50 -15.49 38.77
C MET A 1 7.97 -15.86 37.37
N PHE A 2 7.09 -16.87 37.23
CA PHE A 2 6.51 -17.29 35.93
C PHE A 2 5.69 -16.21 35.19
N THR A 3 4.90 -15.40 35.90
CA THR A 3 4.11 -14.31 35.29
C THR A 3 4.98 -13.19 34.74
N PHE A 4 6.10 -12.91 35.40
CA PHE A 4 7.06 -11.88 34.97
C PHE A 4 7.78 -12.31 33.67
N ILE A 5 8.25 -13.56 33.60
CA ILE A 5 8.89 -14.12 32.39
C ILE A 5 7.92 -14.12 31.19
N ARG A 6 6.64 -14.47 31.42
CA ARG A 6 5.61 -14.45 30.35
C ARG A 6 5.37 -13.04 29.81
N ASN A 7 5.30 -12.02 30.67
CA ASN A 7 5.10 -10.63 30.23
C ASN A 7 6.30 -10.09 29.45
N THR A 8 7.52 -10.35 29.89
CA THR A 8 8.73 -9.91 29.17
C THR A 8 8.87 -10.60 27.80
N ALA A 9 8.55 -11.90 27.71
CA ALA A 9 8.58 -12.64 26.46
C ALA A 9 7.53 -12.14 25.45
N LEU A 10 6.33 -11.78 25.92
CA LEU A 10 5.28 -11.22 25.08
C LEU A 10 5.67 -9.84 24.51
N VAL A 11 6.22 -8.97 25.35
CA VAL A 11 6.70 -7.64 24.92
C VAL A 11 7.86 -7.79 23.92
N GLY A 12 8.85 -8.64 24.22
CA GLY A 12 9.97 -8.90 23.33
C GLY A 12 9.56 -9.43 21.97
N ARG A 13 8.60 -10.37 21.93
CA ARG A 13 8.02 -10.90 20.68
C ARG A 13 7.34 -9.80 19.87
N GLN A 14 6.53 -8.95 20.50
CA GLN A 14 5.82 -7.86 19.83
C GLN A 14 6.80 -6.83 19.23
N THR A 15 7.86 -6.49 19.95
CA THR A 15 8.91 -5.59 19.47
C THR A 15 9.64 -6.19 18.28
N LEU A 16 10.08 -7.45 18.37
CA LEU A 16 10.77 -8.15 17.26
C LEU A 16 9.93 -8.14 15.98
N ILE A 17 8.65 -8.51 16.10
CA ILE A 17 7.73 -8.55 14.97
C ILE A 17 7.53 -7.15 14.36
N ASN A 18 7.38 -6.14 15.22
CA ASN A 18 7.23 -4.76 14.74
C ASN A 18 8.48 -4.28 14.01
N SER A 19 9.66 -4.49 14.61
CA SER A 19 10.94 -4.12 14.04
C SER A 19 11.22 -4.82 12.73
N LEU A 20 10.89 -6.12 12.61
CA LEU A 20 11.00 -6.83 11.34
C LEU A 20 10.15 -6.16 10.26
N ALA A 21 8.87 -5.89 10.54
CA ALA A 21 7.97 -5.24 9.59
C ALA A 21 8.37 -3.81 9.23
N GLU A 22 8.88 -3.00 10.16
CA GLU A 22 9.38 -1.64 9.86
C GLU A 22 10.71 -1.68 9.09
N ALA A 23 11.60 -2.60 9.42
CA ALA A 23 12.86 -2.79 8.71
C ALA A 23 12.63 -3.26 7.26
N THR A 24 11.73 -4.22 7.05
CA THR A 24 11.36 -4.67 5.70
C THR A 24 10.77 -3.52 4.88
N GLU A 25 9.84 -2.74 5.43
CA GLU A 25 9.26 -1.58 4.73
C GLU A 25 10.35 -0.55 4.38
N LEU A 26 11.29 -0.26 5.28
CA LEU A 26 12.38 0.67 5.02
C LEU A 26 13.35 0.15 3.94
N ILE A 27 13.68 -1.14 3.96
CA ILE A 27 14.53 -1.77 2.93
C ILE A 27 13.84 -1.68 1.57
N GLU A 28 12.54 -2.00 1.48
CA GLU A 28 11.78 -1.91 0.23
C GLU A 28 11.72 -0.48 -0.31
N ILE A 29 11.54 0.51 0.58
CA ILE A 29 11.59 1.93 0.23
C ILE A 29 12.97 2.32 -0.30
N HIS A 30 14.03 1.91 0.40
CA HIS A 30 15.40 2.19 -0.01
C HIS A 30 15.70 1.58 -1.38
N GLU A 31 15.43 0.29 -1.58
CA GLU A 31 15.72 -0.39 -2.83
C GLU A 31 15.02 0.24 -4.04
N GLY A 32 13.82 0.80 -3.86
CA GLY A 32 13.11 1.48 -4.94
C GLY A 32 13.48 2.94 -5.17
N LEU A 33 14.03 3.63 -4.17
CA LEU A 33 14.27 5.08 -4.24
C LEU A 33 15.75 5.48 -4.08
N LYS A 34 16.68 4.55 -3.86
CA LYS A 34 18.10 4.83 -3.57
C LYS A 34 18.83 5.67 -4.63
N ASP A 35 18.44 5.54 -5.89
CA ASP A 35 19.08 6.27 -7.01
C ASP A 35 18.38 7.60 -7.33
N ARG A 36 17.41 8.01 -6.50
CA ARG A 36 16.63 9.22 -6.73
C ARG A 36 17.19 10.43 -5.99
N THR A 37 17.03 11.60 -6.60
CA THR A 37 17.53 12.88 -6.11
C THR A 37 16.42 13.92 -5.94
N ASP A 38 15.17 13.49 -5.75
CA ASP A 38 14.05 14.42 -5.53
C ASP A 38 14.28 15.26 -4.26
N SER A 39 14.05 16.57 -4.33
CA SER A 39 14.22 17.49 -3.20
C SER A 39 13.31 17.17 -2.01
N GLU A 40 12.14 16.57 -2.26
CA GLU A 40 11.14 16.23 -1.23
C GLU A 40 11.46 14.92 -0.49
N LEU A 41 12.32 14.06 -1.04
CA LEU A 41 12.55 12.72 -0.51
C LEU A 41 13.14 12.73 0.92
N PRO A 42 14.14 13.57 1.27
CA PRO A 42 14.64 13.66 2.64
C PRO A 42 13.55 14.00 3.66
N ASP A 43 12.68 14.95 3.36
CA ASP A 43 11.58 15.38 4.24
C ASP A 43 10.54 14.27 4.42
N LEU A 44 10.23 13.53 3.36
CA LEU A 44 9.31 12.39 3.42
C LEU A 44 9.91 11.25 4.25
N LEU A 45 11.20 10.94 4.08
CA LEU A 45 11.91 9.94 4.89
C LEU A 45 11.95 10.34 6.36
N GLN A 46 12.24 11.61 6.66
CA GLN A 46 12.21 12.13 8.03
C GLN A 46 10.83 11.98 8.68
N LYS A 47 9.76 12.33 7.95
CA LYS A 47 8.37 12.14 8.41
C LYS A 47 8.06 10.66 8.66
N PHE A 48 8.55 9.76 7.81
CA PHE A 48 8.32 8.32 7.95
C PHE A 48 8.97 7.75 9.23
N ILE A 49 10.21 8.14 9.54
CA ILE A 49 10.92 7.62 10.73
C ILE A 49 10.50 8.28 12.05
N SER A 50 9.76 9.39 12.02
CA SER A 50 9.32 10.12 13.22
C SER A 50 8.07 9.54 13.90
N GLY A 51 7.77 8.25 13.68
CA GLY A 51 6.56 7.57 14.15
C GLY A 51 6.60 7.11 15.61
N THR A 52 5.51 6.49 16.07
CA THR A 52 5.50 5.80 17.37
C THR A 52 6.25 4.47 17.28
N PRO A 53 7.02 4.06 18.32
CA PRO A 53 7.86 2.86 18.26
C PRO A 53 7.11 1.55 17.96
N LEU A 54 5.84 1.42 18.38
CA LEU A 54 5.05 0.20 18.14
C LEU A 54 3.82 0.49 17.27
N ARG A 55 3.44 -0.51 16.45
CA ARG A 55 2.19 -0.51 15.66
C ARG A 55 0.92 -0.57 16.48
N ALA A 56 1.00 -1.08 17.71
CA ALA A 56 -0.10 -1.14 18.65
C ALA A 56 -0.46 0.25 19.21
N ASP A 57 0.53 1.13 19.38
CA ASP A 57 0.38 2.44 20.03
C ASP A 57 -0.17 3.54 19.10
N GLU A 58 -0.56 3.15 17.88
CA GLU A 58 -1.00 4.09 16.87
C GLU A 58 -2.41 4.63 17.15
N ALA A 59 -2.47 5.84 17.68
CA ALA A 59 -3.72 6.57 17.84
C ALA A 59 -4.03 7.45 16.60
N PRO A 60 -5.32 7.77 16.35
CA PRO A 60 -5.70 8.79 15.37
C PRO A 60 -4.99 10.12 15.68
N GLY A 61 -4.18 10.63 14.74
CA GLY A 61 -3.36 11.84 14.91
C GLY A 61 -1.85 11.57 14.98
N LYS A 62 -1.45 10.37 15.43
CA LYS A 62 -0.05 9.88 15.41
C LYS A 62 0.26 8.99 14.22
N SER A 63 -0.67 8.86 13.28
CA SER A 63 -0.58 8.00 12.10
C SER A 63 0.17 8.60 10.92
N LYS A 64 0.63 9.86 11.03
CA LYS A 64 1.28 10.61 9.94
C LYS A 64 2.49 9.85 9.38
N ALA A 65 3.40 9.42 10.25
CA ALA A 65 4.62 8.71 9.87
C ALA A 65 4.34 7.50 8.98
N ARG A 66 3.48 6.59 9.43
CA ARG A 66 3.11 5.42 8.63
C ARG A 66 2.28 5.79 7.41
N ASN A 67 1.47 6.87 7.43
CA ASN A 67 0.73 7.29 6.22
C ASN A 67 1.75 7.66 5.14
N THR A 68 2.78 8.42 5.51
CA THR A 68 3.93 8.71 4.65
C THR A 68 4.69 7.44 4.27
N GLY A 69 4.84 6.47 5.18
CA GLY A 69 5.41 5.15 4.88
C GLY A 69 4.69 4.45 3.72
N PHE A 70 3.36 4.40 3.73
CA PHE A 70 2.62 3.82 2.62
C PHE A 70 2.79 4.60 1.30
N HIS A 71 2.91 5.94 1.37
CA HIS A 71 3.18 6.78 0.19
C HIS A 71 4.53 6.44 -0.43
N LEU A 72 5.57 6.40 0.41
CA LEU A 72 6.93 6.06 0.00
C LEU A 72 7.05 4.62 -0.49
N TRP A 73 6.38 3.68 0.18
CA TRP A 73 6.35 2.28 -0.24
C TRP A 73 5.71 2.14 -1.64
N PHE A 74 4.57 2.79 -1.87
CA PHE A 74 3.92 2.74 -3.19
C PHE A 74 4.80 3.37 -4.27
N ALA A 75 5.44 4.51 -3.97
CA ALA A 75 6.40 5.14 -4.87
C ALA A 75 7.59 4.21 -5.19
N ALA A 76 8.18 3.60 -4.18
CA ALA A 76 9.30 2.67 -4.31
C ALA A 76 8.91 1.44 -5.14
N ALA A 77 7.74 0.85 -4.88
CA ALA A 77 7.21 -0.26 -5.66
C ALA A 77 7.04 0.14 -7.14
N ALA A 78 6.41 1.30 -7.42
CA ALA A 78 6.27 1.80 -8.78
C ALA A 78 7.63 2.04 -9.47
N ALA A 79 8.61 2.59 -8.76
CA ALA A 79 9.97 2.80 -9.29
C ALA A 79 10.68 1.47 -9.60
N ARG A 80 10.58 0.46 -8.72
CA ARG A 80 11.11 -0.91 -8.94
C ARG A 80 10.47 -1.58 -10.15
N CYS A 81 9.21 -1.26 -10.44
CA CYS A 81 8.52 -1.69 -11.66
C CYS A 81 9.02 -1.00 -12.95
N GLY A 82 9.96 -0.05 -12.84
CA GLY A 82 10.47 0.75 -13.95
C GLY A 82 9.51 1.87 -14.37
N LEU A 83 8.56 2.27 -13.52
CA LEU A 83 7.71 3.42 -13.78
C LEU A 83 8.43 4.71 -13.41
N LYS A 84 8.30 5.74 -14.25
CA LYS A 84 8.82 7.07 -13.94
C LYS A 84 7.91 7.73 -12.90
N ILE A 85 8.39 7.81 -11.66
CA ILE A 85 7.66 8.46 -10.57
C ILE A 85 8.08 9.93 -10.38
N ASP A 86 7.17 10.73 -9.84
CA ASP A 86 7.33 12.13 -9.46
C ASP A 86 6.70 12.37 -8.08
N LEU A 87 7.52 12.75 -7.09
CA LEU A 87 7.08 13.00 -5.71
C LEU A 87 6.64 14.46 -5.49
N THR A 88 6.75 15.32 -6.50
CA THR A 88 6.31 16.73 -6.48
C THR A 88 4.90 16.91 -7.05
N SER A 89 4.30 15.82 -7.51
CA SER A 89 2.97 15.75 -8.13
C SER A 89 1.86 16.34 -7.23
N PRO A 90 0.77 16.85 -7.82
CA PRO A 90 -0.42 17.26 -7.06
C PRO A 90 -1.12 16.13 -6.28
N GLY A 91 -0.81 14.86 -6.57
CA GLY A 91 -1.20 13.70 -5.77
C GLY A 91 -0.07 13.23 -4.84
N ASP A 92 -0.31 12.18 -4.05
CA ASP A 92 0.72 11.61 -3.18
C ASP A 92 1.92 11.06 -4.01
N VAL A 93 1.66 10.53 -5.21
CA VAL A 93 2.69 10.12 -6.19
C VAL A 93 2.21 10.40 -7.62
N GLY A 94 3.06 11.00 -8.46
CA GLY A 94 2.85 11.09 -9.91
C GLY A 94 3.54 9.94 -10.64
N ILE A 95 2.90 9.39 -11.67
CA ILE A 95 3.46 8.35 -12.54
C ILE A 95 3.33 8.83 -13.98
N THR A 96 4.41 8.70 -14.76
CA THR A 96 4.41 8.95 -16.20
C THR A 96 4.57 7.64 -16.97
N TRP A 97 3.70 7.42 -17.95
CA TRP A 97 3.78 6.29 -18.87
C TRP A 97 3.40 6.73 -20.28
N GLY A 98 4.31 6.59 -21.25
CA GLY A 98 4.12 7.16 -22.59
C GLY A 98 3.88 8.67 -22.51
N GLU A 99 2.78 9.12 -23.13
CA GLU A 99 2.32 10.53 -23.09
C GLU A 99 1.36 10.82 -21.92
N GLY A 100 0.92 9.79 -21.21
CA GLY A 100 -0.05 9.88 -20.12
C GLY A 100 0.60 10.16 -18.78
N ARG A 101 -0.18 10.82 -17.90
CA ARG A 101 0.18 11.07 -16.51
C ARG A 101 -0.88 10.47 -15.61
N ILE A 102 -0.45 9.95 -14.47
CA ILE A 102 -1.32 9.24 -13.53
C ILE A 102 -1.03 9.81 -12.15
N ALA A 103 -2.01 10.47 -11.55
CA ALA A 103 -1.94 10.93 -10.17
C ALA A 103 -2.44 9.81 -9.26
N ALA A 104 -1.55 9.32 -8.40
CA ALA A 104 -1.88 8.35 -7.37
C ALA A 104 -2.15 9.05 -6.03
N GLU A 105 -3.31 8.77 -5.44
CA GLU A 105 -3.64 9.17 -4.08
C GLU A 105 -3.58 7.95 -3.17
N CYS A 106 -2.79 8.01 -2.10
CA CYS A 106 -2.52 6.90 -1.21
C CYS A 106 -3.26 7.09 0.12
N LYS A 107 -4.00 6.07 0.58
CA LYS A 107 -4.80 6.12 1.81
C LYS A 107 -4.61 4.84 2.64
N ARG A 108 -4.14 4.99 3.89
CA ARG A 108 -4.27 3.92 4.89
C ARG A 108 -5.63 3.94 5.57
N LEU A 109 -6.27 2.78 5.59
CA LEU A 109 -7.50 2.55 6.33
C LEU A 109 -7.16 2.07 7.73
N LEU A 110 -7.57 2.84 8.74
CA LEU A 110 -7.22 2.60 10.16
C LEU A 110 -8.31 1.85 10.94
N GLY A 111 -9.47 1.60 10.32
CA GLY A 111 -10.59 0.92 10.94
C GLY A 111 -11.88 1.04 10.12
N ALA A 112 -12.75 0.04 10.26
CA ALA A 112 -13.98 -0.14 9.46
C ALA A 112 -14.86 1.13 9.41
N ARG A 113 -15.08 1.78 10.57
CA ARG A 113 -15.95 2.98 10.67
C ARG A 113 -15.50 4.17 9.82
N LYS A 114 -14.24 4.21 9.39
CA LYS A 114 -13.68 5.34 8.62
C LYS A 114 -13.40 5.00 7.15
N VAL A 115 -13.73 3.79 6.71
CA VAL A 115 -13.39 3.33 5.35
C VAL A 115 -14.04 4.20 4.27
N ASP A 116 -15.36 4.36 4.28
CA ASP A 116 -16.07 5.20 3.28
C ASP A 116 -15.55 6.64 3.29
N GLY A 117 -15.35 7.23 4.47
CA GLY A 117 -14.81 8.59 4.60
C GLY A 117 -13.40 8.75 4.03
N ARG A 118 -12.53 7.74 4.18
CA ARG A 118 -11.16 7.74 3.63
C ARG A 118 -11.14 7.56 2.12
N ILE A 119 -11.96 6.64 1.60
CA ILE A 119 -12.15 6.45 0.15
C ILE A 119 -12.69 7.75 -0.46
N SER A 120 -13.75 8.32 0.13
CA SER A 120 -14.34 9.60 -0.27
C SER A 120 -13.32 10.73 -0.34
N LYS A 121 -12.45 10.82 0.67
CA LYS A 121 -11.37 11.80 0.69
C LYS A 121 -10.38 11.59 -0.46
N GLY A 122 -9.96 10.35 -0.72
CA GLY A 122 -9.05 10.02 -1.83
C GLY A 122 -9.60 10.45 -3.18
N PHE A 123 -10.84 10.06 -3.50
CA PHE A 123 -11.50 10.52 -4.74
C PHE A 123 -11.64 12.04 -4.82
N ARG A 124 -11.93 12.72 -3.70
CA ARG A 124 -12.02 14.19 -3.69
C ARG A 124 -10.68 14.84 -3.99
N GLN A 125 -9.59 14.29 -3.47
CA GLN A 125 -8.24 14.78 -3.77
C GLN A 125 -7.89 14.57 -5.25
N LEU A 126 -8.17 13.39 -5.81
CA LEU A 126 -8.02 13.12 -7.25
C LEU A 126 -8.83 14.12 -8.10
N LYS A 127 -10.10 14.37 -7.76
CA LYS A 127 -10.94 15.33 -8.49
C LYS A 127 -10.35 16.74 -8.49
N ARG A 128 -9.85 17.19 -7.35
CA ARG A 128 -9.18 18.50 -7.24
C ARG A 128 -7.93 18.57 -8.12
N THR A 129 -7.17 17.48 -8.20
CA THR A 129 -5.99 17.36 -9.06
C THR A 129 -6.35 17.55 -10.54
N TYR A 130 -7.51 17.05 -10.99
CA TYR A 130 -7.96 17.25 -12.38
C TYR A 130 -8.38 18.70 -12.69
N SER A 131 -8.96 19.39 -11.71
CA SER A 131 -9.50 20.75 -11.89
C SER A 131 -8.42 21.84 -11.98
N GLY A 132 -7.14 21.49 -11.76
CA GLY A 132 -6.05 22.45 -11.54
C GLY A 132 -5.26 22.95 -12.75
N GLY A 133 -5.55 22.59 -14.01
CA GLY A 133 -4.78 23.14 -15.15
C GLY A 133 -5.01 22.57 -16.56
N THR A 134 -4.26 23.12 -17.52
CA THR A 134 -4.30 22.89 -18.99
C THR A 134 -3.90 21.48 -19.47
N VAL A 135 -3.38 20.61 -18.58
CA VAL A 135 -2.96 19.22 -18.88
C VAL A 135 -4.10 18.21 -18.62
N ALA A 136 -5.33 18.70 -18.46
CA ALA A 136 -6.45 17.90 -17.96
C ALA A 136 -6.87 16.73 -18.87
N SER A 137 -6.51 16.66 -20.14
CA SER A 137 -7.00 15.59 -21.04
C SER A 137 -6.25 14.27 -20.92
N SER A 138 -4.99 14.26 -20.47
CA SER A 138 -4.15 13.04 -20.37
C SER A 138 -3.76 12.64 -18.94
N LEU A 139 -4.42 13.25 -17.94
CA LEU A 139 -4.21 12.95 -16.53
C LEU A 139 -5.30 12.02 -15.98
N TYR A 140 -4.88 10.83 -15.56
CA TYR A 140 -5.73 9.81 -14.96
C TYR A 140 -5.51 9.71 -13.44
N GLY A 141 -6.49 9.14 -12.74
CA GLY A 141 -6.41 8.88 -11.31
C GLY A 141 -6.17 7.42 -10.97
N LEU A 142 -5.37 7.19 -9.94
CA LEU A 142 -5.23 5.91 -9.27
C LEU A 142 -5.44 6.13 -7.78
N LEU A 143 -6.34 5.37 -7.16
CA LEU A 143 -6.50 5.40 -5.70
C LEU A 143 -5.80 4.18 -5.10
N ALA A 144 -4.67 4.41 -4.43
CA ALA A 144 -3.94 3.37 -3.70
C ALA A 144 -4.42 3.31 -2.26
N ILE A 145 -4.82 2.12 -1.81
CA ILE A 145 -5.39 1.88 -0.49
C ILE A 145 -4.64 0.74 0.16
N THR A 146 -4.15 0.97 1.38
CA THR A 146 -3.71 -0.14 2.23
C THR A 146 -4.79 -0.54 3.23
N ILE A 147 -5.11 -1.83 3.24
CA ILE A 147 -6.14 -2.46 4.08
C ILE A 147 -5.53 -3.18 5.29
N SER A 148 -4.21 -3.18 5.44
CA SER A 148 -3.48 -3.95 6.46
C SER A 148 -4.00 -3.79 7.88
N LYS A 149 -4.35 -2.57 8.29
CA LYS A 149 -4.81 -2.29 9.66
C LYS A 149 -6.29 -2.64 9.90
N LEU A 150 -7.02 -3.08 8.88
CA LEU A 150 -8.39 -3.57 9.04
C LEU A 150 -8.47 -5.00 9.59
N TYR A 151 -7.38 -5.75 9.49
CA TYR A 151 -7.31 -7.16 9.85
C TYR A 151 -6.37 -7.38 11.04
N PRO A 152 -6.47 -8.53 11.74
CA PRO A 152 -5.61 -8.85 12.88
C PRO A 152 -4.12 -8.86 12.50
N LEU A 153 -3.27 -8.31 13.39
CA LEU A 153 -1.81 -8.27 13.25
C LEU A 153 -1.16 -8.65 14.60
N PRO A 154 -0.11 -9.50 14.63
CA PRO A 154 0.39 -10.32 13.52
C PRO A 154 -0.64 -11.40 13.13
N LEU A 155 -0.51 -11.91 11.90
CA LEU A 155 -1.26 -13.08 11.46
C LEU A 155 -0.50 -14.35 11.89
N GLU A 156 -1.21 -15.35 12.41
CA GLU A 156 -0.64 -16.68 12.64
C GLU A 156 -1.29 -17.67 11.69
N VAL A 157 -0.47 -18.48 11.01
CA VAL A 157 -0.90 -19.47 10.01
C VAL A 157 -0.09 -20.76 10.18
N ALA A 158 -0.63 -21.89 9.72
CA ALA A 158 0.03 -23.19 9.76
C ALA A 158 1.22 -23.23 8.79
N ASP A 159 1.02 -22.77 7.56
CA ASP A 159 1.96 -22.84 6.44
C ASP A 159 1.71 -21.70 5.41
N GLU A 160 2.43 -21.74 4.29
CA GLU A 160 2.31 -20.75 3.21
C GLU A 160 0.97 -20.84 2.44
N ALA A 161 0.35 -22.02 2.38
CA ALA A 161 -0.92 -22.19 1.69
C ALA A 161 -2.05 -21.49 2.46
N GLU A 162 -2.08 -21.65 3.80
CA GLU A 162 -3.01 -20.89 4.65
C GLU A 162 -2.71 -19.39 4.57
N LEU A 163 -1.44 -18.96 4.51
CA LEU A 163 -1.11 -17.55 4.31
C LEU A 163 -1.75 -16.98 3.02
N ARG A 164 -1.64 -17.71 1.92
CA ARG A 164 -2.25 -17.34 0.63
C ARG A 164 -3.76 -17.19 0.73
N GLU A 165 -4.42 -18.19 1.32
CA GLU A 165 -5.87 -18.19 1.53
C GLU A 165 -6.31 -16.98 2.37
N ARG A 166 -5.62 -16.72 3.49
CA ARG A 166 -5.94 -15.60 4.40
C ARG A 166 -5.70 -14.24 3.78
N GLY A 167 -4.67 -14.11 2.93
CA GLY A 167 -4.44 -12.91 2.14
C GLY A 167 -5.60 -12.64 1.18
N GLU A 168 -6.02 -13.65 0.42
CA GLU A 168 -7.12 -13.55 -0.54
C GLU A 168 -8.47 -13.27 0.16
N GLU A 169 -8.76 -13.95 1.27
CA GLU A 169 -9.94 -13.69 2.11
C GLU A 169 -10.04 -12.22 2.50
N ASN A 170 -8.92 -11.58 2.85
CA ASN A 170 -8.91 -10.17 3.23
C ASN A 170 -9.32 -9.27 2.04
N PHE A 171 -8.79 -9.50 0.83
CA PHE A 171 -9.19 -8.74 -0.35
C PHE A 171 -10.65 -8.97 -0.73
N VAL A 172 -11.08 -10.23 -0.82
CA VAL A 172 -12.47 -10.59 -1.17
C VAL A 172 -13.44 -9.95 -0.18
N ARG A 173 -13.15 -10.06 1.12
CA ARG A 173 -13.96 -9.43 2.17
C ARG A 173 -14.01 -7.92 2.03
N PHE A 174 -12.85 -7.26 1.82
CA PHE A 174 -12.80 -5.82 1.62
C PHE A 174 -13.65 -5.38 0.43
N VAL A 175 -13.55 -6.08 -0.69
CA VAL A 175 -14.32 -5.79 -1.90
C VAL A 175 -15.80 -5.98 -1.67
N SER A 176 -16.21 -7.11 -1.11
CA SER A 176 -17.61 -7.40 -0.80
C SER A 176 -18.23 -6.32 0.09
N GLU A 177 -17.54 -5.94 1.18
CA GLU A 177 -18.05 -4.97 2.16
C GLU A 177 -18.07 -3.53 1.64
N TYR A 178 -17.05 -3.11 0.88
CA TYR A 178 -16.82 -1.68 0.62
C TYR A 178 -16.92 -1.26 -0.85
N GLN A 179 -17.19 -2.16 -1.80
CA GLN A 179 -17.24 -1.79 -3.23
C GLN A 179 -18.20 -0.65 -3.57
N GLY A 180 -19.33 -0.56 -2.87
CA GLY A 180 -20.28 0.55 -3.02
C GLY A 180 -19.67 1.91 -2.69
N SER A 181 -18.60 1.95 -1.88
CA SER A 181 -17.90 3.18 -1.51
C SER A 181 -17.14 3.79 -2.69
N TRP A 182 -16.44 3.01 -3.51
CA TRP A 182 -15.73 3.59 -4.65
C TRP A 182 -16.60 3.66 -5.90
N LYS A 183 -17.44 2.65 -6.17
CA LYS A 183 -18.28 2.59 -7.38
C LYS A 183 -19.11 3.87 -7.60
N LYS A 184 -19.71 4.41 -6.54
CA LYS A 184 -20.51 5.65 -6.61
C LYS A 184 -19.70 6.95 -6.77
N ARG A 185 -18.36 6.88 -6.78
CA ARG A 185 -17.48 8.06 -6.75
C ARG A 185 -16.61 8.22 -7.99
N VAL A 186 -16.47 7.17 -8.79
CA VAL A 186 -15.76 7.17 -10.08
C VAL A 186 -16.38 8.20 -11.01
N THR A 187 -15.53 8.91 -11.74
CA THR A 187 -15.90 9.99 -12.68
C THR A 187 -15.56 9.66 -14.12
N GLY A 188 -14.93 8.51 -14.37
CA GLY A 188 -14.40 8.10 -15.67
C GLY A 188 -12.93 8.49 -15.89
N ARG A 189 -12.32 9.22 -14.95
CA ARG A 189 -10.88 9.55 -15.01
C ARG A 189 -10.01 8.63 -14.16
N GLU A 190 -10.62 7.93 -13.20
CA GLU A 190 -9.93 6.96 -12.38
C GLU A 190 -9.80 5.63 -13.14
N ILE A 191 -8.56 5.19 -13.36
CA ILE A 191 -8.28 3.95 -14.09
C ILE A 191 -8.29 2.72 -13.18
N ALA A 192 -7.92 2.90 -11.90
CA ALA A 192 -7.77 1.78 -10.97
C ALA A 192 -7.94 2.17 -9.49
N LEU A 193 -8.40 1.19 -8.73
CA LEU A 193 -8.13 1.07 -7.30
C LEU A 193 -6.97 0.09 -7.12
N PHE A 194 -5.90 0.52 -6.46
CA PHE A 194 -4.82 -0.36 -6.04
C PHE A 194 -5.05 -0.73 -4.57
N LEU A 195 -5.30 -2.00 -4.29
CA LEU A 195 -5.44 -2.51 -2.93
C LEU A 195 -4.13 -3.13 -2.51
N HIS A 196 -3.61 -2.76 -1.35
CA HIS A 196 -2.40 -3.30 -0.76
C HIS A 196 -2.69 -3.88 0.62
N TRP A 197 -2.16 -5.05 0.87
CA TRP A 197 -2.16 -5.70 2.17
C TRP A 197 -0.74 -6.08 2.52
N THR A 198 -0.37 -5.86 3.78
CA THR A 198 0.90 -6.31 4.33
C THR A 198 0.68 -6.66 5.79
N SER A 199 1.31 -7.73 6.25
CA SER A 199 1.19 -8.23 7.61
C SER A 199 2.47 -8.90 8.06
N PRO A 200 2.94 -8.67 9.29
CA PRO A 200 3.83 -9.64 9.92
C PRO A 200 3.08 -10.95 10.15
N VAL A 201 3.70 -12.06 9.75
CA VAL A 201 3.11 -13.40 9.79
C VAL A 201 4.02 -14.34 10.57
N ILE A 202 3.39 -15.22 11.35
CA ILE A 202 4.04 -16.32 12.05
C ILE A 202 3.55 -17.60 11.42
N VAL A 203 4.44 -18.26 10.68
CA VAL A 203 4.18 -19.52 9.98
C VAL A 203 4.60 -20.65 10.90
N ARG A 204 3.67 -21.47 11.41
CA ARG A 204 3.97 -22.46 12.46
C ARG A 204 4.84 -23.63 11.98
N LYS A 205 4.88 -23.91 10.67
CA LYS A 205 5.74 -24.93 10.07
C LYS A 205 6.43 -24.33 8.83
N PRO A 206 7.76 -24.10 8.82
CA PRO A 206 8.80 -24.55 9.75
C PRO A 206 9.10 -23.59 10.93
N TYR A 207 8.10 -22.88 11.46
CA TYR A 207 8.27 -21.81 12.47
C TYR A 207 9.13 -20.64 11.94
N LEU A 208 8.48 -19.77 11.17
CA LEU A 208 9.10 -18.56 10.61
C LEU A 208 8.33 -17.32 11.01
N VAL A 209 9.06 -16.22 11.20
CA VAL A 209 8.47 -14.88 11.27
C VAL A 209 8.82 -14.16 9.98
N VAL A 210 7.81 -13.81 9.19
CA VAL A 210 7.96 -13.18 7.88
C VAL A 210 7.09 -11.93 7.80
N VAL A 211 7.30 -11.13 6.76
CA VAL A 211 6.40 -10.04 6.38
C VAL A 211 5.80 -10.44 5.06
N ALA A 212 4.51 -10.73 5.06
CA ALA A 212 3.76 -11.03 3.85
C ALA A 212 3.24 -9.72 3.27
N THR A 213 3.34 -9.56 1.96
CA THR A 213 2.85 -8.39 1.24
C THR A 213 2.10 -8.87 0.01
N ASP A 214 0.98 -8.23 -0.31
CA ASP A 214 0.17 -8.57 -1.47
C ASP A 214 -0.56 -7.33 -1.97
N PHE A 215 -0.92 -7.30 -3.24
CA PHE A 215 -1.71 -6.23 -3.82
C PHE A 215 -2.56 -6.69 -5.00
N ARG A 216 -3.70 -6.00 -5.19
CA ARG A 216 -4.64 -6.25 -6.28
C ARG A 216 -4.99 -4.95 -6.98
N PHE A 217 -5.15 -5.01 -8.29
CA PHE A 217 -5.72 -3.94 -9.09
C PHE A 217 -7.19 -4.21 -9.36
N ILE A 218 -8.06 -3.25 -9.06
CA ILE A 218 -9.46 -3.27 -9.46
C ILE A 218 -9.65 -2.20 -10.54
N PRO A 219 -10.01 -2.57 -11.77
CA PRO A 219 -10.25 -1.60 -12.83
C PRO A 219 -11.45 -0.71 -12.46
N LEU A 220 -11.28 0.60 -12.64
CA LEU A 220 -12.34 1.60 -12.45
C LEU A 220 -12.74 2.30 -13.76
N HIS A 221 -12.01 2.02 -14.84
CA HIS A 221 -12.23 2.63 -16.13
C HIS A 221 -13.57 2.25 -16.76
N SER A 222 -14.07 3.13 -17.62
CA SER A 222 -15.35 2.97 -18.33
C SER A 222 -15.24 2.10 -19.58
N GLY A 223 -14.01 1.73 -19.98
CA GLY A 223 -13.73 0.88 -21.14
C GLY A 223 -13.21 1.63 -22.36
N SER A 224 -12.83 2.90 -22.25
CA SER A 224 -12.12 3.58 -23.34
C SER A 224 -10.76 2.90 -23.59
N LYS A 225 -10.35 2.80 -24.87
CA LYS A 225 -9.08 2.16 -25.23
C LYS A 225 -7.86 2.79 -24.54
N ALA A 226 -7.91 4.10 -24.30
CA ALA A 226 -6.83 4.82 -23.62
C ALA A 226 -6.77 4.48 -22.12
N GLU A 227 -7.91 4.47 -21.41
CA GLU A 227 -7.94 4.11 -19.99
C GLU A 227 -7.46 2.66 -19.77
N ASP A 228 -7.93 1.72 -20.60
CA ASP A 228 -7.52 0.30 -20.54
C ASP A 228 -6.03 0.14 -20.83
N TYR A 229 -5.47 0.90 -21.79
CA TYR A 229 -4.04 0.92 -22.07
C TYR A 229 -3.22 1.33 -20.84
N TYR A 230 -3.56 2.45 -20.19
CA TYR A 230 -2.81 2.91 -19.00
C TYR A 230 -3.00 1.99 -17.80
N PHE A 231 -4.20 1.43 -17.63
CA PHE A 231 -4.49 0.45 -16.60
C PHE A 231 -3.60 -0.79 -16.73
N ARG A 232 -3.64 -1.45 -17.90
CA ARG A 232 -2.84 -2.66 -18.18
C ARG A 232 -1.35 -2.38 -18.07
N ALA A 233 -0.91 -1.23 -18.59
CA ALA A 233 0.49 -0.84 -18.52
C ALA A 233 1.02 -0.77 -17.07
N ILE A 234 0.25 -0.21 -16.13
CA ILE A 234 0.65 -0.23 -14.72
C ILE A 234 0.53 -1.65 -14.15
N GLN A 235 -0.61 -2.31 -14.35
CA GLN A 235 -0.89 -3.61 -13.75
C GLN A 235 0.18 -4.65 -14.13
N ASP A 236 0.52 -4.75 -15.41
CA ASP A 236 1.52 -5.69 -15.93
C ASP A 236 2.92 -5.43 -15.37
N ARG A 237 3.22 -4.18 -15.02
CA ARG A 237 4.50 -3.79 -14.42
C ARG A 237 4.55 -4.19 -12.96
N PHE A 238 3.47 -3.96 -12.22
CA PHE A 238 3.35 -4.37 -10.82
C PHE A 238 3.33 -5.89 -10.65
N HIS A 239 2.71 -6.65 -11.56
CA HIS A 239 2.78 -8.12 -11.52
C HIS A 239 4.22 -8.68 -11.54
N ARG A 240 5.22 -7.91 -12.00
CA ARG A 240 6.64 -8.31 -11.97
C ARG A 240 7.27 -8.21 -10.59
N LEU A 241 6.63 -7.52 -9.64
CA LEU A 241 7.09 -7.51 -8.25
C LEU A 241 6.79 -8.82 -7.53
N VAL A 242 5.82 -9.59 -8.03
CA VAL A 242 5.52 -10.92 -7.51
C VAL A 242 6.63 -11.86 -7.97
N PRO A 243 7.49 -12.38 -7.09
CA PRO A 243 8.51 -13.34 -7.48
C PRO A 243 7.82 -14.55 -8.08
N THR A 244 8.20 -14.89 -9.31
CA THR A 244 7.76 -16.13 -9.94
C THR A 244 8.48 -17.35 -9.34
N GLU A 245 9.49 -17.13 -8.49
CA GLU A 245 10.29 -18.16 -7.84
C GLU A 245 10.14 -18.15 -6.31
N PRO A 246 10.05 -19.32 -5.66
CA PRO A 246 10.02 -19.43 -4.20
C PRO A 246 11.38 -19.01 -3.59
N GLY A 247 11.41 -17.92 -2.82
CA GLY A 247 12.59 -17.55 -2.01
C GLY A 247 12.91 -16.06 -1.86
N ALA A 248 12.37 -15.18 -2.70
CA ALA A 248 12.36 -13.74 -2.44
C ALA A 248 11.11 -13.36 -1.64
N SER A 249 11.11 -12.21 -0.95
CA SER A 249 9.96 -11.68 -0.17
C SER A 249 8.62 -12.17 -0.71
N ILE A 250 7.82 -12.83 0.12
CA ILE A 250 6.58 -13.49 -0.31
C ILE A 250 5.58 -12.40 -0.72
N TYR A 251 5.64 -12.00 -1.99
CA TYR A 251 4.53 -11.38 -2.67
C TYR A 251 3.61 -12.49 -3.12
N LEU A 252 2.35 -12.41 -2.72
CA LEU A 252 1.35 -13.35 -3.18
C LEU A 252 0.86 -12.89 -4.58
N PRO A 253 0.70 -13.80 -5.55
CA PRO A 253 0.11 -13.48 -6.85
C PRO A 253 -1.36 -13.06 -6.73
#